data_AF-A0A6J0I0A7-F1
#
_entry.id   AF-A0A6J0I0A7-F1
#
_cell.length_a   1.000
_cell.length_b   1.000
_cell.length_c   1.000
_cell.angle_alpha   90.00
_cell.angle_beta   90.00
_cell.angle_gamma   90.00
#
_symmetry.space_group_name_H-M   'P 1'
#
loop_
_entity.id
_entity.type
_entity.pdbx_description
1 polymer ?
#
loop_
_entity_poly.entity_id
_entity_poly.type
_entity_poly.pdbx_seq_one_letter_code
_entity_poly.pdbx_strand_id
1 'polypeptide(L)' 'MKGNREMVYDCTSSSFDGIIAMMSPEDSWVSKWQRISTFKPGVYAVSVTGRLPQGIVRELKSRGVAYKSRDTAIKT' A
#
# COMPACT_ATOMS: atom_id res chain seq x y z
N MET A 1 -2.77 13.49 2.95
CA MET A 1 -3.67 13.12 4.07
C MET A 1 -3.36 13.82 5.40
N LYS A 2 -2.14 14.32 5.67
CA LYS A 2 -1.85 15.06 6.91
C LYS A 2 -2.84 16.22 7.11
N GLY A 3 -3.46 16.31 8.29
CA GLY A 3 -4.43 17.37 8.64
C GLY A 3 -5.83 17.22 8.06
N ASN A 4 -6.11 16.17 7.28
CA ASN A 4 -7.43 15.93 6.67
C ASN A 4 -7.87 14.48 6.92
N ARG A 5 -8.88 14.30 7.79
CA ARG A 5 -9.35 12.99 8.23
C ARG A 5 -10.16 12.24 7.17
N GLU A 6 -10.91 12.94 6.33
CA GLU A 6 -11.64 12.32 5.20
C GLU A 6 -10.65 11.69 4.21
N MET A 7 -9.58 12.42 3.87
CA MET A 7 -8.50 11.90 3.03
C MET A 7 -7.72 10.74 3.65
N VAL A 8 -7.76 10.56 4.98
CA VAL A 8 -7.20 9.36 5.62
C VAL A 8 -8.09 8.17 5.31
N TYR A 9 -9.42 8.29 5.47
CA TYR A 9 -10.35 7.19 5.16
C TYR A 9 -10.35 6.81 3.69
N ASP A 10 -10.17 7.77 2.77
CA ASP A 10 -10.11 7.48 1.33
C ASP A 10 -8.82 6.78 0.89
N CYS A 11 -7.70 7.08 1.56
CA CYS A 11 -6.37 6.59 1.18
C CYS A 11 -5.87 5.40 2.00
N THR A 12 -6.63 4.96 3.01
CA THR A 12 -6.25 3.85 3.89
C THR A 12 -7.41 2.87 4.07
N SER A 13 -7.11 1.66 4.56
CA SER A 13 -8.12 0.65 4.86
C SER A 13 -7.90 0.10 6.25
N SER A 14 -8.98 -0.01 7.03
CA SER A 14 -8.98 -0.76 8.29
C SER A 14 -8.99 -2.27 8.08
N SER A 15 -9.26 -2.73 6.86
CA SER A 15 -9.34 -4.15 6.51
C SER A 15 -8.05 -4.57 5.81
N PHE A 16 -7.19 -5.25 6.57
CA PHE A 16 -5.93 -5.80 6.08
C PHE A 16 -5.61 -7.12 6.78
N ASP A 17 -4.80 -7.95 6.12
CA ASP A 17 -4.42 -9.26 6.61
C ASP A 17 -2.91 -9.31 6.84
N GLY A 18 -2.52 -9.83 8.02
CA GLY A 18 -1.12 -10.01 8.42
C GLY A 18 -0.33 -8.71 8.58
N ILE A 19 0.78 -8.77 9.32
CA ILE A 19 1.73 -7.66 9.46
C ILE A 19 3.15 -8.13 9.21
N ILE A 20 3.97 -7.22 8.67
CA ILE A 20 5.40 -7.41 8.43
C ILE A 20 6.13 -6.24 9.09
N ALA A 21 6.96 -6.53 10.09
CA ALA A 21 7.92 -5.57 10.62
C ALA A 21 9.17 -5.56 9.71
N MET A 22 9.19 -4.67 8.72
CA MET A 22 10.27 -4.57 7.74
C MET A 22 11.40 -3.69 8.26
N MET A 23 12.55 -4.29 8.53
CA MET A 23 13.73 -3.60 9.07
C MET A 23 14.71 -3.15 7.97
N SER A 24 15.02 -4.03 7.02
CA SER A 24 15.97 -3.77 5.93
C SER A 24 15.31 -4.06 4.57
N PRO A 25 14.48 -3.15 4.02
CA PRO A 25 13.78 -3.35 2.76
C PRO A 25 14.69 -3.67 1.57
N GLU A 26 15.89 -3.10 1.52
CA GLU A 26 16.86 -3.28 0.44
C GLU A 26 17.49 -4.68 0.42
N ASP A 27 17.55 -5.36 1.58
CA ASP A 27 18.15 -6.69 1.76
C ASP A 27 17.16 -7.71 2.33
N SER A 28 15.95 -7.72 1.78
CA SER A 28 14.92 -8.67 2.19
C SER A 28 14.27 -9.33 0.98
N TRP A 29 14.17 -10.66 1.00
CA TRP A 29 13.35 -11.38 0.03
C TRP A 29 11.86 -11.02 0.18
N VAL A 30 11.39 -10.89 1.43
CA VAL A 30 9.99 -10.54 1.73
C VAL A 30 9.62 -9.17 1.14
N SER A 31 10.52 -8.18 1.22
CA SER A 31 10.26 -6.85 0.66
C SER A 31 10.15 -6.86 -0.88
N LYS A 32 10.95 -7.69 -1.55
CA LYS A 32 10.92 -7.89 -3.01
C LYS A 32 9.58 -8.50 -3.41
N TRP A 33 9.15 -9.57 -2.74
CA TRP A 33 7.85 -10.20 -2.98
C TRP A 33 6.68 -9.22 -2.75
N GLN A 34 6.75 -8.44 -1.66
CA GLN A 34 5.72 -7.48 -1.29
C GLN A 34 5.77 -6.14 -2.05
N ARG A 35 6.75 -5.96 -2.96
CA ARG A 35 6.94 -4.73 -3.73
C ARG A 35 7.06 -3.49 -2.82
N ILE A 36 7.86 -3.61 -1.77
CA ILE A 36 8.17 -2.55 -0.79
C ILE A 36 9.69 -2.39 -0.57
N SER A 37 10.53 -2.98 -1.41
CA SER A 37 12.00 -2.93 -1.27
C SER A 37 12.61 -1.53 -1.36
N THR A 38 11.89 -0.54 -1.89
CA THR A 38 12.31 0.86 -1.98
C THR A 38 11.64 1.75 -0.93
N PHE A 39 10.80 1.18 -0.06
CA PHE A 39 10.08 1.93 0.97
C PHE A 39 10.93 2.02 2.25
N LYS A 40 10.48 2.85 3.20
CA LYS A 40 11.21 3.02 4.47
C LYS A 40 11.07 1.78 5.37
N PRO A 41 12.01 1.53 6.29
CA PRO A 41 11.79 0.60 7.40
C PRO A 41 10.50 0.95 8.16
N GLY A 42 9.71 -0.05 8.55
CA GLY A 42 8.41 0.15 9.18
C GLY A 42 7.51 -1.07 9.14
N VAL A 43 6.28 -0.90 9.63
CA VAL A 43 5.26 -1.97 9.63
C VAL A 43 4.37 -1.86 8.40
N TYR A 44 4.18 -2.98 7.71
CA TYR A 44 3.36 -3.10 6.50
C TYR A 44 2.37 -4.26 6.63
N ALA A 45 1.25 -4.21 5.92
CA ALA A 45 0.32 -5.33 5.83
C ALA A 45 0.80 -6.40 4.81
N VAL A 46 0.35 -7.65 4.97
CA VAL A 46 0.58 -8.68 3.94
C VAL A 46 -0.35 -8.46 2.75
N SER A 47 -1.65 -8.27 3.00
CA SER A 47 -2.65 -7.89 2.01
C SER A 47 -3.50 -6.73 2.53
N VAL A 48 -3.90 -5.81 1.66
CA VAL A 48 -4.80 -4.70 2.01
C VAL A 48 -6.07 -4.80 1.18
N THR A 49 -7.20 -5.02 1.84
CA THR A 49 -8.50 -5.06 1.19
C THR A 49 -8.96 -3.64 0.88
N GLY A 50 -9.31 -3.38 -0.38
CA GLY A 50 -9.84 -2.09 -0.83
C GLY A 50 -9.11 -1.55 -2.06
N ARG A 51 -9.59 -0.40 -2.57
CA ARG A 51 -8.96 0.31 -3.68
C ARG A 51 -9.03 1.81 -3.45
N LEU A 52 -7.99 2.51 -3.91
CA LEU A 52 -8.02 3.97 -3.95
C LEU A 52 -9.17 4.47 -4.85
N PRO A 53 -9.84 5.58 -4.48
CA PRO A 53 -10.84 6.23 -5.32
C PRO A 53 -10.32 6.55 -6.72
N GLN A 54 -11.19 6.43 -7.74
CA GLN A 54 -10.78 6.64 -9.13
C GLN A 54 -10.19 8.03 -9.40
N GLY A 55 -10.71 9.08 -8.75
CA GLY A 55 -10.18 10.44 -8.88
C GLY A 55 -8.71 10.52 -8.46
N ILE A 56 -8.38 9.92 -7.31
CA ILE A 56 -7.00 9.85 -6.79
C ILE A 56 -6.12 9.03 -7.72
N VAL A 57 -6.60 7.89 -8.23
CA VAL A 57 -5.83 7.07 -9.19
C VAL A 57 -5.51 7.84 -10.47
N ARG A 58 -6.47 8.63 -11.00
CA ARG A 58 -6.24 9.48 -12.18
C ARG A 58 -5.22 10.57 -11.91
N GLU A 59 -5.28 11.22 -10.74
CA GLU A 59 -4.31 12.22 -10.33
C GLU A 59 -2.89 11.64 -10.15
N LEU A 60 -2.78 10.46 -9.53
CA LEU A 60 -1.50 9.76 -9.42
C LEU A 60 -0.92 9.46 -10.80
N LYS A 61 -1.76 8.98 -11.72
CA LYS A 61 -1.35 8.69 -13.10
C LYS A 61 -0.87 9.93 -13.85
N SER A 62 -1.55 11.08 -13.71
CA SER A 62 -1.12 12.33 -14.34
C SER A 62 0.22 12.84 -13.82
N ARG A 63 0.60 12.46 -12.60
CA ARG A 63 1.91 12.73 -11.98
C ARG A 63 2.95 11.62 -12.24
N GLY A 64 2.64 10.64 -13.09
CA GLY A 64 3.56 9.54 -13.43
C GLY A 64 3.62 8.40 -12.41
N VAL A 65 2.70 8.35 -11.44
CA VAL A 65 2.63 7.30 -10.42
C VAL A 65 1.59 6.25 -10.80
N ALA A 66 2.05 5.03 -11.08
CA ALA A 66 1.16 3.91 -11.37
C ALA A 66 0.60 3.28 -10.08
N TYR A 67 -0.73 3.23 -9.95
CA TYR A 67 -1.39 2.50 -8.87
C TYR A 67 -1.50 1.00 -9.22
N LYS A 68 -0.97 0.16 -8.32
CA LYS A 68 -1.18 -1.30 -8.33
C LYS A 68 -1.86 -1.68 -7.02
N SER A 69 -2.87 -2.55 -7.11
CA SER A 69 -3.58 -3.05 -5.92
C SER A 69 -2.60 -3.65 -4.90
N ARG A 70 -2.86 -3.40 -3.62
CA ARG A 70 -2.18 -4.03 -2.48
C ARG A 70 -2.98 -5.18 -1.88
N ASP A 71 -4.13 -5.49 -2.45
CA ASP A 71 -4.85 -6.73 -2.22
C ASP A 71 -4.12 -7.87 -2.94
N THR A 72 -3.47 -8.74 -2.17
CA THR A 72 -2.72 -9.91 -2.65
C THR A 72 -3.44 -11.23 -2.33
N ALA A 73 -4.65 -11.16 -1.78
CA ALA A 73 -5.42 -12.36 -1.46
C ALA A 73 -5.80 -13.10 -2.74
N ILE A 74 -5.68 -14.42 -2.72
CA ILE A 74 -6.22 -15.28 -3.77
C ILE A 74 -7.73 -15.35 -3.54
N LYS A 75 -8.50 -14.80 -4.48
CA LYS A 75 -9.96 -14.83 -4.43
C LYS A 75 -10.45 -16.05 -5.21
N THR A 76 -11.19 -16.91 -4.53
CA THR A 76 -11.99 -17.99 -5.13
C THR A 76 -13.23 -17.42 -5.80
#